data_AF-A0A7R9AJZ1-F1
#
_entry.id   AF-A0A7R9AJZ1-F1
#
_cell.length_a   1.000
_cell.length_b   1.000
_cell.length_c   1.000
_cell.angle_alpha   90.00
_cell.angle_beta   90.00
_cell.angle_gamma   90.00
#
_symmetry.space_group_name_H-M   'P 1'
#
loop_
_entity.id
_entity.type
_entity.pdbx_description
1 polymer ?
#
loop_
_entity_poly.entity_id
_entity_poly.type
_entity_poly.pdbx_seq_one_letter_code
_entity_poly.pdbx_strand_id
1 'polypeptide(L)'
;RISDFRDRIHLTGPIRKGDASGFQLGSFFSRYASRPVTKKFDWTYRGEAVYPSITVCQENGFKPKVAREYLKPGVTMSSYPIKDWDFGRFANEREFLDAIDRSFFHLDETIHRCYLSGRPCSSVGRWTEKRTESHGLCHTFLPDPDKPMPTGGGSRQGYLLNFTVGDHWFCDAKDPVC
;
A
#
# COMPACT_ATOMS: atom_id res chain seq x y z
N ARG A 1 -38.84 -2.31 26.85
CA ARG A 1 -39.93 -1.49 27.43
C ARG A 1 -39.90 -0.14 26.74
N ILE A 2 -41.00 0.15 26.05
CA ILE A 2 -41.29 1.39 25.34
C ILE A 2 -41.74 2.41 26.40
N SER A 3 -41.22 3.64 26.36
CA SER A 3 -41.92 4.81 26.90
C SER A 3 -41.26 6.12 26.44
N ASP A 4 -42.09 6.94 25.80
CA ASP A 4 -42.07 8.40 25.75
C ASP A 4 -40.96 9.14 24.98
N PHE A 5 -41.25 9.34 23.70
CA PHE A 5 -41.01 10.63 23.03
C PHE A 5 -42.26 11.00 22.21
N ARG A 6 -43.41 11.07 22.90
CA ARG A 6 -44.55 11.86 22.43
C ARG A 6 -44.39 13.29 22.97
N ASP A 7 -44.78 14.24 22.13
CA ASP A 7 -44.97 15.66 22.44
C ASP A 7 -43.74 16.56 22.38
N ARG A 8 -43.54 17.15 21.19
CA ARG A 8 -43.59 18.62 20.97
C ARG A 8 -43.31 18.94 19.50
N ILE A 9 -44.36 18.93 18.69
CA ILE A 9 -44.39 19.75 17.46
C ILE A 9 -45.45 20.81 17.71
N HIS A 10 -45.00 22.01 18.11
CA HIS A 10 -45.87 23.18 18.15
C HIS A 10 -46.19 23.59 16.71
N LEU A 11 -47.37 23.21 16.22
CA LEU A 11 -47.98 23.79 15.03
C LEU A 11 -48.72 25.07 15.44
N THR A 12 -48.02 26.20 15.48
CA THR A 12 -48.66 27.51 15.63
C THR A 12 -48.59 28.27 14.32
N GLY A 13 -49.70 28.28 13.59
CA GLY A 13 -49.92 29.14 12.43
C GLY A 13 -51.23 28.79 11.71
N PRO A 14 -52.09 29.76 11.39
CA PRO A 14 -53.36 29.48 10.72
C PRO A 14 -53.11 29.00 9.28
N ILE A 15 -53.80 27.92 8.90
CA ILE A 15 -53.72 27.28 7.58
C ILE A 15 -54.37 28.22 6.53
N ARG A 16 -53.56 28.86 5.68
CA ARG A 16 -54.03 29.44 4.42
C ARG A 16 -54.02 28.37 3.32
N LYS A 17 -55.18 28.18 2.69
CA LYS A 17 -55.37 27.37 1.48
C LYS A 17 -54.52 27.95 0.33
N GLY A 18 -53.77 27.09 -0.36
CA GLY A 18 -53.09 27.41 -1.61
C GLY A 18 -51.71 26.74 -1.72
N ASP A 19 -51.69 25.56 -2.35
CA ASP A 19 -50.63 24.95 -3.17
C ASP A 19 -49.15 24.90 -2.72
N ALA A 20 -48.79 25.33 -1.51
CA ALA A 20 -47.40 25.33 -1.04
C ALA A 20 -47.03 24.14 -0.13
N SER A 21 -48.01 23.49 0.50
CA SER A 21 -47.77 22.47 1.54
C SER A 21 -47.42 21.08 0.99
N GLY A 22 -47.93 20.69 -0.18
CA GLY A 22 -47.60 19.41 -0.83
C GLY A 22 -46.16 19.37 -1.37
N PHE A 23 -45.67 20.49 -1.89
CA PHE A 23 -44.32 20.61 -2.45
C PHE A 23 -43.25 20.55 -1.35
N GLN A 24 -43.52 21.13 -0.18
CA GLN A 24 -42.60 21.09 0.97
C GLN A 24 -42.48 19.67 1.55
N LEU A 25 -43.60 18.94 1.69
CA LEU A 25 -43.58 17.55 2.17
C LEU A 25 -42.84 16.60 1.20
N GLY A 26 -43.10 16.69 -0.11
CA GLY A 26 -42.40 15.89 -1.11
C GLY A 26 -40.89 16.15 -1.13
N SER A 27 -40.47 17.41 -0.96
CA SER A 27 -39.06 17.78 -0.86
C SER A 27 -38.37 17.20 0.38
N PHE A 28 -39.10 17.09 1.51
CA PHE A 28 -38.58 16.52 2.75
C PHE A 28 -38.44 15.00 2.64
N PHE A 29 -39.44 14.30 2.09
CA PHE A 29 -39.35 12.85 1.85
C PHE A 29 -38.26 12.51 0.84
N SER A 30 -38.10 13.32 -0.21
CA SER A 30 -37.02 13.16 -1.20
C SER A 30 -35.64 13.37 -0.56
N ARG A 31 -35.45 14.41 0.26
CA ARG A 31 -34.22 14.63 1.04
C ARG A 31 -33.96 13.57 2.09
N TYR A 32 -34.99 13.01 2.71
CA TYR A 32 -34.83 11.93 3.68
C TYR A 32 -34.47 10.61 2.98
N ALA A 33 -35.15 10.30 1.87
CA ALA A 33 -34.88 9.13 1.04
C ALA A 33 -33.49 9.20 0.37
N SER A 34 -32.97 10.40 0.08
CA SER A 34 -31.62 10.58 -0.45
C SER A 34 -30.50 10.35 0.58
N ARG A 35 -30.85 10.15 1.87
CA ARG A 35 -29.92 9.83 2.97
C ARG A 35 -28.67 10.72 2.96
N PRO A 36 -28.82 12.05 3.06
CA PRO A 36 -27.71 12.98 2.99
C PRO A 36 -26.74 12.67 4.13
N VAL A 37 -25.48 12.47 3.77
CA VAL A 37 -24.40 12.28 4.74
C VAL A 37 -23.68 13.60 4.96
N THR A 38 -23.45 13.94 6.22
CA THR A 38 -22.59 15.07 6.61
C THR A 38 -21.22 14.53 7.02
N LYS A 39 -20.15 15.12 6.47
CA LYS A 39 -18.78 14.79 6.87
C LYS A 39 -18.38 15.69 8.03
N LYS A 40 -17.86 15.10 9.10
CA LYS A 40 -17.21 15.81 10.20
C LYS A 40 -15.74 15.40 10.21
N PHE A 41 -14.84 16.38 10.24
CA PHE A 41 -13.41 16.16 10.42
C PHE A 41 -13.06 16.52 11.86
N ASP A 42 -12.38 15.61 12.54
CA ASP A 42 -11.94 15.77 13.92
C ASP A 42 -10.47 15.34 14.00
N TRP A 43 -9.63 16.19 14.58
CA TRP A 43 -8.19 15.96 14.69
C TRP A 43 -7.87 15.70 16.17
N THR A 44 -7.67 14.43 16.52
CA THR A 44 -7.33 14.04 17.88
C THR A 44 -5.88 13.57 17.93
N TYR A 45 -5.08 14.17 18.82
CA TYR A 45 -3.76 13.65 19.16
C TYR A 45 -3.94 12.40 20.02
N ARG A 46 -3.55 11.25 19.47
CA ARG A 46 -3.52 9.99 20.23
C ARG A 46 -2.16 9.85 20.89
N GLY A 47 -2.16 9.54 22.20
CA GLY A 47 -0.95 9.30 22.99
C GLY A 47 -0.25 7.98 22.67
N GLU A 48 -0.87 7.13 21.84
CA GLU A 48 -0.33 5.88 21.28
C GLU A 48 -0.50 5.92 19.75
N ALA A 49 0.61 5.82 19.03
CA ALA A 49 0.62 5.80 17.57
C ALA A 49 0.74 4.35 17.09
N VAL A 50 -0.28 3.87 16.38
CA VAL A 50 -0.17 2.63 15.61
C VAL A 50 0.66 2.96 14.37
N TYR A 51 1.86 2.42 14.28
CA TYR A 51 2.69 2.60 13.09
C TYR A 51 2.07 1.81 11.93
N PRO A 52 1.91 2.44 10.75
CA PRO A 52 1.39 1.73 9.60
C PRO A 52 2.41 0.70 9.13
N SER A 53 1.91 -0.35 8.48
CA SER A 53 2.77 -1.20 7.66
C SER A 53 3.33 -0.37 6.50
N ILE A 54 4.55 -0.70 6.11
CA ILE A 54 5.22 -0.08 4.95
C ILE A 54 5.50 -1.16 3.93
N THR A 55 5.25 -0.87 2.66
CA THR A 55 5.58 -1.76 1.55
C THR A 55 6.58 -1.08 0.65
N VAL A 56 7.67 -1.79 0.36
CA VAL A 56 8.76 -1.35 -0.50
C VAL A 56 8.78 -2.29 -1.70
N CYS A 57 8.70 -1.72 -2.90
CA CYS A 57 8.80 -2.43 -4.15
C CYS A 57 9.90 -1.78 -4.98
N GLN A 58 10.71 -2.59 -5.66
CA GLN A 58 11.60 -2.07 -6.70
C GLN A 58 10.77 -1.75 -7.94
N GLU A 59 11.05 -0.61 -8.58
CA GLU A 59 10.39 -0.23 -9.83
C GLU A 59 10.74 -1.22 -10.94
N ASN A 60 12.00 -1.68 -10.94
CA ASN A 60 12.40 -2.81 -11.77
C ASN A 60 12.08 -4.10 -11.02
N GLY A 61 11.08 -4.83 -11.50
CA GLY A 61 10.67 -6.09 -10.87
C GLY A 61 11.76 -7.16 -10.88
N PHE A 62 12.76 -7.07 -11.76
CA PHE A 62 13.83 -8.05 -11.89
C PHE A 62 15.21 -7.40 -11.91
N LYS A 63 16.22 -8.13 -11.41
CA LYS A 63 17.65 -7.82 -11.54
C LYS A 63 18.05 -7.96 -13.01
N PRO A 64 18.46 -6.86 -13.68
CA PRO A 64 18.82 -6.88 -15.10
C PRO A 64 19.86 -7.94 -15.47
N LYS A 65 20.96 -8.01 -14.70
CA LYS A 65 22.06 -8.94 -14.96
C LYS A 65 21.64 -10.41 -14.88
N VAL A 66 20.77 -10.76 -13.93
CA VAL A 66 20.29 -12.13 -13.74
C VAL A 66 19.22 -12.46 -14.78
N ALA A 67 18.26 -11.55 -15.00
CA ALA A 67 17.18 -11.77 -15.96
C ALA A 67 17.67 -11.91 -17.40
N ARG A 68 18.78 -11.26 -17.77
CA ARG A 68 19.39 -11.36 -19.10
C ARG A 68 19.86 -12.76 -19.44
N GLU A 69 20.29 -13.55 -18.46
CA GLU A 69 20.68 -14.95 -18.67
C GLU A 69 19.53 -15.82 -19.20
N TYR A 70 18.29 -15.35 -19.03
CA TYR A 70 17.09 -16.07 -19.45
C TYR A 70 16.42 -15.44 -20.66
N LEU A 71 16.93 -14.35 -21.23
CA LEU A 71 16.32 -13.71 -22.40
C LEU A 71 16.53 -14.52 -23.69
N LYS A 72 15.54 -14.43 -24.58
CA LYS A 72 15.69 -14.90 -25.96
C LYS A 72 16.84 -14.17 -26.67
N PRO A 73 17.58 -14.86 -27.57
CA PRO A 73 18.63 -14.23 -28.37
C PRO A 73 18.11 -12.99 -29.11
N GLY A 74 18.84 -11.87 -29.02
CA GLY A 74 18.51 -10.62 -29.72
C GLY A 74 17.52 -9.70 -29.01
N VAL A 75 17.03 -10.05 -27.82
CA VAL A 75 16.20 -9.16 -26.99
C VAL A 75 17.08 -8.26 -26.12
N THR A 76 16.94 -6.95 -26.28
CA THR A 76 17.55 -5.92 -25.42
C THR A 76 16.43 -5.04 -24.85
N MET A 77 15.98 -5.30 -23.62
CA MET A 77 14.89 -4.53 -22.99
C MET A 77 15.31 -3.95 -21.65
N SER A 78 14.75 -2.78 -21.32
CA SER A 78 14.99 -2.08 -20.05
C SER A 78 14.18 -2.66 -18.87
N SER A 79 13.07 -3.35 -19.13
CA SER A 79 12.14 -3.83 -18.07
C SER A 79 12.02 -5.36 -17.93
N TYR A 80 12.81 -6.13 -18.70
CA TYR A 80 12.95 -7.61 -18.62
C TYR A 80 11.66 -8.40 -18.29
N PRO A 81 10.54 -8.21 -19.00
CA PRO A 81 9.31 -8.92 -18.67
C PRO A 81 9.45 -10.43 -18.94
N ILE A 82 8.88 -11.27 -18.07
CA ILE A 82 8.97 -12.75 -18.14
C ILE A 82 8.55 -13.30 -19.51
N LYS A 83 7.63 -12.63 -20.21
CA LYS A 83 7.17 -13.04 -21.55
C LYS A 83 8.29 -13.16 -22.61
N ASP A 84 9.39 -12.42 -22.41
CA ASP A 84 10.52 -12.37 -23.33
C ASP A 84 11.65 -13.34 -22.92
N TRP A 85 11.41 -14.15 -21.88
CA TRP A 85 12.32 -15.20 -21.46
C TRP A 85 12.25 -16.41 -22.41
N ASP A 86 13.39 -17.05 -22.60
CA ASP A 86 13.56 -18.27 -23.38
C ASP A 86 13.15 -19.49 -22.53
N PHE A 87 11.85 -19.80 -22.56
CA PHE A 87 11.31 -20.94 -21.82
C PHE A 87 11.92 -22.29 -22.23
N GLY A 88 12.55 -22.37 -23.41
CA GLY A 88 13.26 -23.58 -23.86
C GLY A 88 14.54 -23.88 -23.06
N ARG A 89 15.02 -22.93 -22.25
CA ARG A 89 16.20 -23.12 -21.38
C ARG A 89 15.90 -23.91 -20.11
N PHE A 90 14.64 -23.95 -19.69
CA PHE A 90 14.27 -24.62 -18.44
C PHE A 90 13.92 -26.08 -18.73
N ALA A 91 14.62 -27.01 -18.09
CA ALA A 91 14.34 -28.43 -18.23
C ALA A 91 13.02 -28.82 -17.55
N ASN A 92 12.57 -28.06 -16.56
CA ASN A 92 11.34 -28.30 -15.81
C ASN A 92 10.83 -27.03 -15.10
N GLU A 93 9.61 -27.09 -14.57
CA GLU A 93 8.97 -25.99 -13.84
C GLU A 93 9.77 -25.54 -12.61
N ARG A 94 10.43 -26.46 -11.90
CA ARG A 94 11.20 -26.11 -10.70
C ARG A 94 12.39 -25.22 -11.04
N GLU A 95 13.08 -25.51 -12.14
CA GLU A 95 14.19 -24.69 -12.63
C GLU A 95 13.72 -23.30 -13.05
N PHE A 96 12.56 -23.21 -13.70
CA PHE A 96 11.93 -21.93 -14.03
C PHE A 96 11.58 -21.11 -12.78
N LEU A 97 10.96 -21.73 -11.78
CA LEU A 97 10.59 -21.06 -10.53
C LEU A 97 11.81 -20.58 -9.74
N ASP A 98 12.89 -21.36 -9.75
CA ASP A 98 14.17 -21.01 -9.12
C ASP A 98 14.86 -19.84 -9.85
N ALA A 99 14.84 -19.84 -11.19
CA ALA A 99 15.33 -18.72 -12.00
C ALA A 99 14.54 -17.42 -11.74
N ILE A 100 13.20 -17.53 -11.66
CA ILE A 100 12.34 -16.41 -11.29
C ILE A 100 12.71 -15.89 -9.89
N ASP A 101 12.83 -16.76 -8.90
CA ASP A 101 13.14 -16.36 -7.53
C ASP A 101 14.47 -15.61 -7.45
N ARG A 102 15.53 -16.15 -8.08
CA ARG A 102 16.86 -15.52 -8.13
C ARG A 102 16.88 -14.16 -8.83
N SER A 103 15.99 -13.96 -9.80
CA SER A 103 15.89 -12.70 -10.54
C SER A 103 15.21 -11.58 -9.77
N PHE A 104 14.51 -11.87 -8.67
CA PHE A 104 13.91 -10.85 -7.81
C PHE A 104 14.95 -10.19 -6.89
N PHE A 105 14.66 -8.96 -6.46
CA PHE A 105 15.40 -8.28 -5.41
C PHE A 105 14.90 -8.75 -4.04
N HIS A 106 15.76 -9.48 -3.31
CA HIS A 106 15.43 -9.93 -1.95
C HIS A 106 15.60 -8.79 -0.94
N LEU A 107 15.08 -9.01 0.28
CA LEU A 107 15.00 -7.98 1.31
C LEU A 107 16.37 -7.43 1.70
N ASP A 108 17.35 -8.31 1.86
CA ASP A 108 18.74 -8.02 2.25
C ASP A 108 19.50 -7.22 1.19
N GLU A 109 19.14 -7.42 -0.08
CA GLU A 109 19.68 -6.64 -1.20
C GLU A 109 19.02 -5.26 -1.30
N THR A 110 17.73 -5.16 -0.95
CA THR A 110 16.93 -3.94 -1.10
C THR A 110 17.09 -2.98 0.08
N ILE A 111 17.12 -3.51 1.31
CA ILE A 111 17.07 -2.74 2.56
C ILE A 111 18.26 -3.13 3.45
N HIS A 112 19.29 -2.29 3.45
CA HIS A 112 20.51 -2.52 4.23
C HIS A 112 20.33 -2.19 5.72
N ARG A 113 19.53 -1.16 6.05
CA ARG A 113 19.21 -0.82 7.44
C ARG A 113 17.75 -0.46 7.60
N CYS A 114 17.13 -1.02 8.62
CA CYS A 114 15.77 -0.71 9.03
C CYS A 114 15.70 -0.49 10.54
N TYR A 115 15.25 0.70 10.93
CA TYR A 115 14.92 1.04 12.30
C TYR A 115 13.52 1.64 12.38
N LEU A 116 12.82 1.35 13.46
CA LEU A 116 11.56 1.98 13.82
C LEU A 116 11.68 2.50 15.25
N SER A 117 11.55 3.82 15.40
CA SER A 117 11.73 4.52 16.67
C SER A 117 13.06 4.19 17.37
N GLY A 118 14.14 4.14 16.57
CA GLY A 118 15.51 3.84 17.04
C GLY A 118 15.79 2.36 17.32
N ARG A 119 14.80 1.47 17.18
CA ARG A 119 14.99 0.02 17.39
C ARG A 119 15.11 -0.71 16.05
N PRO A 120 15.96 -1.75 15.92
CA PRO A 120 16.02 -2.56 14.70
C PRO A 120 14.66 -3.18 14.39
N CYS A 121 14.24 -3.12 13.11
CA CYS A 121 12.92 -3.61 12.69
C CYS A 121 12.67 -5.09 13.04
N SER A 122 13.72 -5.93 13.02
CA SER A 122 13.66 -7.34 13.44
C SER A 122 13.26 -7.54 14.90
N SER A 123 13.44 -6.52 15.76
CA SER A 123 13.06 -6.58 17.17
C SER A 123 11.62 -6.15 17.43
N VAL A 124 10.99 -5.44 16.49
CA VAL A 124 9.70 -4.74 16.68
C VAL A 124 8.64 -5.08 15.63
N GLY A 125 8.91 -6.06 14.78
CA GLY A 125 7.98 -6.51 13.76
C GLY A 125 8.60 -7.58 12.89
N ARG A 126 7.98 -7.84 11.75
CA ARG A 126 8.46 -8.81 10.77
C ARG A 126 8.29 -8.30 9.35
N TRP A 127 9.14 -8.82 8.46
CA TRP A 127 9.00 -8.63 7.03
C TRP A 127 8.21 -9.79 6.43
N THR A 128 7.40 -9.47 5.44
CA THR A 128 6.68 -10.43 4.60
C THR A 128 6.89 -10.06 3.15
N GLU A 129 7.03 -11.05 2.29
CA GLU A 129 7.29 -10.84 0.88
C GLU A 129 6.04 -11.19 0.06
N LYS A 130 5.79 -10.41 -1.00
CA LYS A 130 4.69 -10.67 -1.93
C LYS A 130 5.16 -10.44 -3.35
N ARG A 131 4.99 -11.47 -4.19
CA ARG A 131 5.22 -11.37 -5.63
C ARG A 131 4.10 -10.57 -6.30
N THR A 132 4.49 -9.70 -7.21
CA THR A 132 3.63 -8.84 -8.01
C THR A 132 4.09 -8.93 -9.46
N GLU A 133 3.13 -8.84 -10.39
CA GLU A 133 3.45 -8.95 -11.82
C GLU A 133 4.26 -7.76 -12.35
N SER A 134 4.06 -6.58 -11.77
CA SER A 134 4.67 -5.33 -12.24
C SER A 134 5.98 -4.95 -11.52
N HIS A 135 6.13 -5.31 -10.24
CA HIS A 135 7.26 -4.89 -9.41
C HIS A 135 8.04 -6.08 -8.84
N GLY A 136 7.78 -7.29 -9.34
CA GLY A 136 8.41 -8.51 -8.86
C GLY A 136 8.18 -8.73 -7.37
N LEU A 137 9.24 -8.92 -6.59
CA LEU A 137 9.15 -9.17 -5.15
C LEU A 137 9.09 -7.86 -4.35
N CYS A 138 7.93 -7.61 -3.75
CA CYS A 138 7.73 -6.50 -2.81
C CYS A 138 7.87 -6.96 -1.36
N HIS A 139 8.41 -6.08 -0.53
CA HIS A 139 8.70 -6.31 0.88
C HIS A 139 7.79 -5.46 1.76
N THR A 140 6.98 -6.09 2.60
CA THR A 140 6.10 -5.40 3.55
C THR A 140 6.57 -5.61 4.98
N PHE A 141 6.84 -4.53 5.70
CA PHE A 141 7.08 -4.57 7.13
C PHE A 141 5.77 -4.45 7.90
N LEU A 142 5.57 -5.38 8.84
CA LEU A 142 4.43 -5.44 9.74
C LEU A 142 4.95 -5.19 11.16
N PRO A 143 4.71 -3.99 11.73
CA PRO A 143 4.97 -3.73 13.13
C PRO A 143 4.18 -4.68 14.03
N ASP A 144 4.80 -5.12 15.12
CA ASP A 144 4.16 -5.94 16.13
C ASP A 144 3.25 -5.05 17.02
N PRO A 145 1.93 -5.28 17.05
CA PRO A 145 1.01 -4.45 17.83
C PRO A 145 1.27 -4.54 19.34
N ASP A 146 1.86 -5.65 19.80
CA ASP A 146 2.13 -5.89 21.23
C ASP A 146 3.45 -5.26 21.70
N LYS A 147 4.20 -4.64 20.79
CA LYS A 147 5.45 -3.93 21.08
C LYS A 147 5.21 -2.43 21.03
N PRO A 148 4.81 -1.81 22.16
CA PRO A 148 4.51 -0.39 22.20
C PRO A 148 5.73 0.42 21.77
N MET A 149 5.47 1.40 20.90
CA MET A 149 6.47 2.29 20.36
C MET A 149 6.45 3.61 21.15
N PRO A 150 7.61 4.23 21.39
CA PRO A 150 7.66 5.55 22.01
C PRO A 150 6.80 6.53 21.23
N THR A 151 5.95 7.26 21.94
CA THR A 151 5.06 8.24 21.32
C THR A 151 5.65 9.63 21.34
N GLY A 152 5.65 10.23 20.15
CA GLY A 152 5.99 11.63 19.93
C GLY A 152 6.22 11.89 18.45
N GLY A 153 6.32 13.17 18.10
CA GLY A 153 6.62 13.60 16.75
C GLY A 153 8.12 13.69 16.50
N GLY A 154 8.52 13.42 15.25
CA GLY A 154 9.88 13.70 14.77
C GLY A 154 10.52 12.53 14.04
N SER A 155 11.51 12.83 13.20
CA SER A 155 12.21 11.84 12.37
C SER A 155 12.90 10.72 13.16
N ARG A 156 13.24 10.97 14.43
CA ARG A 156 13.85 9.97 15.33
C ARG A 156 12.87 8.90 15.83
N GLN A 157 11.57 9.18 15.71
CA GLN A 157 10.48 8.34 16.20
C GLN A 157 9.69 7.75 15.01
N GLY A 158 10.27 7.77 13.82
CA GLY A 158 9.68 7.22 12.60
C GLY A 158 10.45 6.00 12.09
N TYR A 159 10.17 5.66 10.83
CA TYR A 159 10.97 4.72 10.07
C TYR A 159 12.28 5.38 9.63
N LEU A 160 13.38 4.64 9.81
CA LEU A 160 14.65 4.91 9.13
C LEU A 160 14.96 3.70 8.27
N LEU A 161 14.85 3.89 6.96
CA LEU A 161 15.12 2.88 5.93
C LEU A 161 16.29 3.36 5.10
N ASN A 162 17.36 2.57 5.05
CA ASN A 162 18.43 2.77 4.09
C ASN A 162 18.30 1.71 3.01
N PHE A 163 18.02 2.18 1.80
CA PHE A 163 17.93 1.35 0.61
C PHE A 163 19.31 1.18 -0.01
N THR A 164 19.54 0.02 -0.59
CA THR A 164 20.64 -0.19 -1.51
C THR A 164 20.08 -0.04 -2.92
N VAL A 165 20.45 1.04 -3.60
CA VAL A 165 20.27 1.12 -5.05
C VAL A 165 21.58 0.63 -5.62
N GLY A 166 21.65 -0.67 -5.92
CA GLY A 166 22.93 -1.25 -6.32
C GLY A 166 23.32 -0.79 -7.72
N ASP A 167 24.29 0.11 -7.82
CA ASP A 167 24.96 0.48 -9.09
C ASP A 167 25.52 -0.75 -9.83
N HIS A 168 25.70 -1.87 -9.13
CA HIS A 168 26.15 -3.14 -9.69
C HIS A 168 25.04 -3.98 -10.34
N TRP A 169 23.76 -3.67 -10.12
CA TRP A 169 22.63 -4.35 -10.74
C TRP A 169 22.19 -3.66 -12.04
N PHE A 170 22.48 -2.38 -12.17
CA PHE A 170 22.18 -1.60 -13.36
C PHE A 170 23.27 -1.76 -14.40
N CYS A 171 22.83 -1.91 -15.64
CA CYS A 171 23.69 -1.84 -16.81
C CYS A 171 24.10 -0.37 -16.98
N ASP A 172 25.40 -0.07 -17.03
CA ASP A 172 25.86 1.28 -17.33
C ASP A 172 25.38 1.64 -18.75
N ALA A 173 24.84 2.83 -18.97
CA ALA A 173 24.22 3.22 -20.25
C ALA A 173 25.22 3.21 -21.43
N LYS A 174 26.52 3.10 -21.13
CA LYS A 174 27.62 3.06 -22.08
C LYS A 174 28.22 1.67 -22.29
N ASP A 175 27.76 0.65 -21.58
CA ASP A 175 28.30 -0.69 -21.69
C ASP A 175 27.44 -1.54 -22.67
N PRO A 176 27.89 -1.77 -23.91
CA PRO A 176 27.14 -2.57 -24.88
C PRO A 176 27.12 -4.07 -24.52
N VAL A 177 27.89 -4.47 -23.50
CA VAL A 177 28.00 -5.84 -23.00
C VAL A 177 27.11 -6.06 -21.78
N CYS A 178 26.41 -5.02 -21.29
CA CYS A 178 25.39 -5.13 -20.26
C CYS A 178 23.96 -5.23 -20.83
#